data_AF-A0A8T3TJ12-F1
#
_entry.id   AF-A0A8T3TJ12-F1
#
_cell.length_a   1.000
_cell.length_b   1.000
_cell.length_c   1.000
_cell.angle_alpha   90.00
_cell.angle_beta   90.00
_cell.angle_gamma   90.00
#
_symmetry.space_group_name_H-M   'P 1'
#
loop_
_entity.id
_entity.type
_entity.pdbx_description
1 polymer ?
#
loop_
_entity_poly.entity_id
_entity_poly.type
_entity_poly.pdbx_seq_one_letter_code
_entity_poly.pdbx_strand_id
1 'polypeptide(L)'
;MATAPKTAQPAETEAAADPLVHILWINAGLSCDGDSVALTSATQPSIEEIALGALPGLPRVAVHWPLIDFDNGPIGGVNDFIEWFFKAERGELDPFVLVVEGSIPNEAIKSEGYWCGFGNDPDTGQPIT
;
A
#
# COMPACT_ATOMS: atom_id res chain seq x y z
N MET A 1 60.05 6.50 12.44
CA MET A 1 58.77 7.20 12.15
C MET A 1 57.68 6.47 12.91
N ALA A 2 57.17 7.05 13.99
CA ALA A 2 56.09 6.48 14.78
C ALA A 2 54.74 6.97 14.22
N THR A 3 53.88 6.05 13.81
CA THR A 3 52.52 6.33 13.36
C THR A 3 51.62 6.53 14.58
N ALA A 4 51.00 7.70 14.69
CA ALA A 4 50.04 8.00 15.75
C ALA A 4 48.74 7.17 15.58
N PRO A 5 48.07 6.77 16.68
CA PRO A 5 46.81 6.05 16.58
C PRO A 5 45.70 7.04 16.18
N LYS A 6 44.94 6.68 15.15
CA LYS A 6 43.72 7.40 14.74
C LYS A 6 42.65 7.15 15.79
N THR A 7 42.24 8.19 16.51
CA THR A 7 41.11 8.16 17.44
C THR A 7 39.85 7.77 16.67
N ALA A 8 39.19 6.69 17.09
CA ALA A 8 37.87 6.33 16.58
C ALA A 8 36.85 7.33 17.13
N GLN A 9 36.20 8.05 16.23
CA GLN A 9 35.06 8.90 16.56
C GLN A 9 33.85 7.99 16.85
N PRO A 10 33.06 8.25 17.91
CA PRO A 10 31.85 7.48 18.15
C PRO A 10 30.95 7.60 16.93
N ALA A 11 30.43 6.46 16.44
CA ALA A 11 29.38 6.47 15.44
C ALA A 11 28.20 7.28 16.00
N GLU A 12 27.95 8.43 15.40
CA GLU A 12 26.69 9.12 15.57
C GLU A 12 25.61 8.13 15.14
N THR A 13 24.72 7.78 16.06
CA THR A 13 23.47 7.10 15.73
C THR A 13 22.70 8.05 14.83
N GLU A 14 22.91 7.92 13.52
CA GLU A 14 22.00 8.38 12.50
C GLU A 14 20.64 7.83 12.91
N ALA A 15 19.74 8.69 13.37
CA ALA A 15 18.37 8.31 13.64
C ALA A 15 17.85 7.74 12.31
N ALA A 16 17.76 6.41 12.24
CA ALA A 16 17.25 5.73 11.07
C ALA A 16 15.93 6.39 10.73
N ALA A 17 15.82 6.97 9.53
CA ALA A 17 14.57 7.55 9.07
C ALA A 17 13.47 6.49 9.29
N ASP A 18 12.39 6.86 9.99
CA ASP A 18 11.30 5.93 10.27
C ASP A 18 10.89 5.25 8.96
N PRO A 19 10.91 3.91 8.87
CA PRO A 19 10.68 3.21 7.62
C PRO A 19 9.29 3.56 7.08
N LEU A 20 9.17 3.79 5.78
CA LEU A 20 7.88 3.98 5.11
C LEU A 20 7.26 2.61 4.89
N VAL A 21 6.04 2.41 5.40
CA VAL A 21 5.24 1.20 5.15
C VAL A 21 4.12 1.56 4.18
N HIS A 22 4.01 0.81 3.09
CA HIS A 22 2.90 0.92 2.15
C HIS A 22 1.72 0.06 2.60
N ILE A 23 0.51 0.61 2.62
CA ILE A 23 -0.72 -0.16 2.78
C ILE A 23 -1.38 -0.24 1.41
N LEU A 24 -1.43 -1.44 0.84
CA LEU A 24 -2.16 -1.73 -0.40
C LEU A 24 -3.54 -2.27 -0.03
N TRP A 25 -4.59 -1.51 -0.26
CA TRP A 25 -5.96 -1.90 0.09
C TRP A 25 -6.77 -2.25 -1.14
N ILE A 26 -7.17 -3.52 -1.24
CA ILE A 26 -8.05 -4.03 -2.31
C ILE A 26 -9.44 -4.22 -1.72
N ASN A 27 -10.37 -3.31 -2.05
CA ASN A 27 -11.80 -3.46 -1.77
C ASN A 27 -12.58 -4.13 -2.91
N ALA A 28 -11.88 -4.51 -3.99
CA ALA A 28 -12.48 -5.18 -5.15
C ALA A 28 -12.68 -6.69 -4.98
N GLY A 29 -12.73 -7.20 -3.74
CA GLY A 29 -13.35 -8.50 -3.47
C GLY A 29 -14.88 -8.43 -3.68
N LEU A 30 -15.60 -9.47 -3.28
CA LEU A 30 -17.06 -9.39 -3.14
C LEU A 30 -17.41 -8.56 -1.89
N SER A 31 -17.23 -7.25 -2.01
CA SER A 31 -17.28 -6.22 -0.97
C SER A 31 -18.54 -5.34 -1.09
N CYS A 32 -18.93 -4.72 0.02
CA CYS A 32 -19.87 -3.61 0.06
C CYS A 32 -19.24 -2.28 0.47
N ASP A 33 -17.91 -2.27 0.67
CA ASP A 33 -17.08 -1.14 1.14
C ASP A 33 -17.48 -0.61 2.52
N GLY A 34 -18.18 -1.44 3.30
CA GLY A 34 -18.65 -1.09 4.63
C GLY A 34 -17.52 -1.01 5.66
N ASP A 35 -16.47 -1.82 5.53
CA ASP A 35 -15.31 -1.80 6.43
C ASP A 35 -14.50 -0.53 6.18
N SER A 36 -14.35 -0.20 4.89
CA SER A 36 -13.83 1.06 4.40
C SER A 36 -14.55 2.28 5.03
N VAL A 37 -15.88 2.35 4.91
CA VAL A 37 -16.67 3.43 5.49
C VAL A 37 -16.56 3.46 7.02
N ALA A 38 -16.61 2.30 7.68
CA ALA A 38 -16.49 2.20 9.13
C ALA A 38 -15.13 2.74 9.63
N LEU A 39 -14.04 2.49 8.91
CA LEU A 39 -12.70 2.94 9.31
C LEU A 39 -12.59 4.47 9.31
N THR A 40 -13.29 5.17 8.41
CA THR A 40 -13.32 6.65 8.42
C THR A 40 -14.02 7.23 9.64
N SER A 41 -14.76 6.41 10.40
CA SER A 41 -15.39 6.80 11.68
C SER A 41 -14.54 6.44 12.91
N ALA A 42 -13.35 5.89 12.73
CA ALA A 42 -12.45 5.57 13.84
C ALA A 42 -11.96 6.85 14.54
N THR A 43 -11.78 6.79 15.86
CA THR A 43 -11.37 7.95 16.67
C THR A 43 -10.19 7.67 17.60
N GLN A 44 -9.69 6.42 17.65
CA GLN A 44 -8.70 5.97 18.63
C GLN A 44 -7.78 4.86 18.07
N PRO A 45 -6.88 5.16 17.12
CA PRO A 45 -6.70 6.43 16.42
C PRO A 45 -7.69 6.61 15.26
N SER A 46 -7.78 7.81 14.69
CA SER A 46 -8.46 8.06 13.42
C SER A 46 -7.59 7.69 12.21
N ILE A 47 -8.18 7.54 11.03
CA ILE A 47 -7.42 7.26 9.81
C ILE A 47 -6.48 8.42 9.45
N GLU A 48 -6.90 9.66 9.69
CA GLU A 48 -6.09 10.86 9.45
C GLU A 48 -4.89 10.91 10.39
N GLU A 49 -5.04 10.51 11.66
CA GLU A 49 -3.92 10.42 12.60
C GLU A 49 -2.87 9.40 12.13
N ILE A 50 -3.31 8.29 11.55
CA ILE A 50 -2.41 7.28 10.95
C ILE A 50 -1.75 7.83 9.68
N ALA A 51 -2.55 8.32 8.72
CA ALA A 51 -2.08 8.77 7.40
C ALA A 51 -1.14 10.00 7.50
N LEU A 52 -1.35 10.86 8.49
CA LEU A 52 -0.51 12.04 8.75
C LEU A 52 0.64 11.75 9.73
N GLY A 53 0.76 10.52 10.25
CA GLY A 53 1.84 10.14 11.17
C GLY A 53 1.81 10.89 12.50
N ALA A 54 0.62 11.16 13.05
CA ALA A 54 0.45 11.91 14.29
C ALA A 54 0.93 11.14 15.54
N LEU A 55 1.09 9.81 15.45
CA LEU A 55 1.46 8.93 16.54
C LEU A 55 3.00 8.75 16.61
N PRO A 56 3.66 9.15 17.71
CA PRO A 56 5.11 9.08 17.81
C PRO A 56 5.61 7.64 17.93
N GLY A 57 6.75 7.36 17.29
CA GLY A 57 7.42 6.05 17.36
C GLY A 57 6.83 4.97 16.45
N LEU A 58 5.88 5.33 15.57
CA LEU A 58 5.36 4.46 14.51
C LEU A 58 6.01 4.80 13.16
N PRO A 59 6.15 3.80 12.26
CA PRO A 59 6.58 4.06 10.90
C PRO A 59 5.62 5.02 10.18
N ARG A 60 6.16 5.76 9.21
CA ARG A 60 5.31 6.52 8.28
C ARG A 60 4.51 5.54 7.43
N VAL A 61 3.27 5.91 7.11
CA VAL A 61 2.37 5.09 6.30
C VAL A 61 2.03 5.81 5.01
N ALA A 62 2.17 5.11 3.87
CA ALA A 62 1.58 5.51 2.60
C ALA A 62 0.36 4.62 2.34
N VAL A 63 -0.83 5.21 2.34
CA VAL A 63 -2.10 4.48 2.19
C VAL A 63 -2.54 4.54 0.73
N HIS A 64 -2.52 3.38 0.07
CA HIS A 64 -2.97 3.18 -1.29
C HIS A 64 -4.34 2.48 -1.26
N TRP A 65 -5.39 3.27 -1.10
CA TRP A 65 -6.75 2.80 -0.79
C TRP A 65 -7.79 3.50 -1.67
N PRO A 66 -8.55 2.78 -2.52
CA PRO A 66 -9.46 3.40 -3.48
C PRO A 66 -10.46 4.41 -2.93
N LEU A 67 -10.82 4.33 -1.63
CA LEU A 67 -11.78 5.27 -1.04
C LEU A 67 -11.20 6.67 -0.83
N ILE A 68 -9.92 6.78 -0.44
CA ILE A 68 -9.33 8.05 0.04
C ILE A 68 -8.07 8.47 -0.71
N ASP A 69 -7.53 7.62 -1.59
CA ASP A 69 -6.35 7.97 -2.36
C ASP A 69 -6.66 9.14 -3.32
N PHE A 70 -5.65 10.00 -3.50
CA PHE A 70 -5.69 11.05 -4.49
C PHE A 70 -5.40 10.51 -5.89
N ASP A 71 -4.53 9.50 -5.99
CA ASP A 71 -4.22 8.88 -7.27
C ASP A 71 -5.47 8.20 -7.84
N ASN A 72 -5.71 8.40 -9.13
CA ASN A 72 -6.88 7.93 -9.84
C ASN A 72 -6.67 7.94 -11.36
N GLY A 73 -7.49 7.18 -12.07
CA GLY A 73 -7.52 7.19 -13.53
C GLY A 73 -7.02 5.89 -14.15
N PRO A 74 -6.93 5.85 -15.48
CA PRO A 74 -6.59 4.62 -16.21
C PRO A 74 -5.10 4.30 -16.12
N ILE A 75 -4.78 3.03 -16.37
CA ILE A 75 -3.40 2.54 -16.42
C ILE A 75 -2.56 3.37 -17.40
N GLY A 76 -1.37 3.79 -16.97
CA GLY A 76 -0.46 4.66 -17.72
C GLY A 76 -0.83 6.15 -17.70
N GLY A 77 -1.84 6.55 -16.91
CA GLY A 77 -2.19 7.94 -16.65
C GLY A 77 -1.20 8.68 -15.73
N VAL A 78 -1.38 9.99 -15.57
CA VAL A 78 -0.51 10.83 -14.71
C VAL A 78 -0.60 10.45 -13.23
N ASN A 79 -1.79 10.04 -12.78
CA ASN A 79 -2.08 9.64 -11.40
C ASN A 79 -2.50 8.15 -11.35
N ASP A 80 -1.79 7.27 -12.06
CA ASP A 80 -2.16 5.85 -12.15
C ASP A 80 -2.08 5.16 -10.78
N PHE A 81 -3.26 5.03 -10.14
CA PHE A 81 -3.41 4.41 -8.85
C PHE A 81 -2.97 2.93 -8.84
N ILE A 82 -3.25 2.19 -9.92
CA ILE A 82 -2.97 0.76 -9.99
C ILE A 82 -1.47 0.47 -10.06
N GLU A 83 -0.66 1.43 -10.51
CA GLU A 83 0.79 1.28 -10.57
C GLU A 83 1.41 0.97 -9.21
N TRP A 84 0.81 1.39 -8.09
CA TRP A 84 1.29 1.00 -6.75
C TRP A 84 1.22 -0.51 -6.50
N PHE A 85 0.20 -1.18 -7.04
CA PHE A 85 0.03 -2.62 -6.93
C PHE A 85 0.99 -3.36 -7.87
N PHE A 86 1.21 -2.84 -9.08
CA PHE A 86 2.22 -3.39 -9.99
C PHE A 86 3.64 -3.24 -9.45
N LYS A 87 3.97 -2.11 -8.81
CA LYS A 87 5.26 -1.95 -8.13
C LYS A 87 5.47 -3.01 -7.04
N ALA A 88 4.45 -3.32 -6.24
CA ALA A 88 4.56 -4.38 -5.25
C ALA A 88 4.71 -5.78 -5.87
N GLU A 89 3.99 -6.09 -6.95
CA GLU A 89 4.15 -7.34 -7.69
C GLU A 89 5.58 -7.50 -8.24
N ARG A 90 6.16 -6.42 -8.76
CA ARG A 90 7.56 -6.37 -9.24
C ARG A 90 8.61 -6.37 -8.11
N GLY A 91 8.19 -6.31 -6.85
CA GLY A 91 9.09 -6.25 -5.69
C GLY A 91 9.77 -4.89 -5.48
N GLU A 92 9.22 -3.81 -6.04
CA GLU A 92 9.74 -2.44 -5.90
C GLU A 92 9.22 -1.74 -4.64
N LEU A 93 8.23 -2.33 -3.95
CA LEU A 93 7.71 -1.85 -2.65
C LEU A 93 8.03 -2.86 -1.55
N ASP A 94 8.92 -2.49 -0.63
CA ASP A 94 9.24 -3.26 0.59
C ASP A 94 9.62 -2.28 1.72
N PRO A 95 8.93 -2.26 2.87
CA PRO A 95 7.79 -3.11 3.25
C PRO A 95 6.42 -2.62 2.75
N PHE A 96 5.51 -3.57 2.51
CA PHE A 96 4.08 -3.29 2.35
C PHE A 96 3.20 -4.29 3.12
N VAL A 97 1.98 -3.84 3.43
CA VAL A 97 0.89 -4.65 3.99
C VAL A 97 -0.23 -4.70 2.95
N LEU A 98 -0.66 -5.91 2.58
CA LEU A 98 -1.85 -6.11 1.76
C LEU A 98 -3.09 -6.22 2.66
N VAL A 99 -4.05 -5.34 2.43
CA VAL A 99 -5.39 -5.39 3.04
C VAL A 99 -6.37 -5.83 1.96
N VAL A 100 -7.16 -6.85 2.26
CA VAL A 100 -8.22 -7.35 1.38
C VAL A 100 -9.56 -7.13 2.08
N GLU A 101 -10.45 -6.42 1.40
CA GLU A 101 -11.82 -6.16 1.82
C GLU A 101 -12.80 -6.84 0.84
N GLY A 102 -13.80 -7.51 1.42
CA GLY A 102 -14.69 -8.40 0.69
C GLY A 102 -14.15 -9.84 0.60
N SER A 103 -15.05 -10.76 0.24
CA SER A 103 -14.69 -12.17 0.10
C SER A 103 -14.05 -12.46 -1.26
N ILE A 104 -13.08 -13.39 -1.29
CA ILE A 104 -12.38 -13.80 -2.53
C ILE A 104 -13.26 -14.81 -3.28
N PRO A 105 -13.76 -14.48 -4.49
CA PRO A 105 -14.59 -15.42 -5.23
C PRO A 105 -13.77 -16.60 -5.75
N ASN A 106 -14.44 -17.75 -5.91
CA ASN A 106 -13.84 -18.88 -6.60
C ASN A 106 -13.97 -18.68 -8.12
N GLU A 107 -12.92 -18.17 -8.74
CA GLU A 107 -12.88 -17.95 -10.18
C GLU A 107 -12.87 -19.24 -11.02
N ALA A 108 -12.69 -20.42 -10.41
CA ALA A 108 -12.68 -21.70 -11.13
C ALA A 108 -14.08 -22.28 -11.43
N ILE A 109 -15.16 -21.70 -10.88
CA ILE A 109 -16.53 -22.26 -11.01
C ILE A 109 -17.44 -21.49 -11.98
N LYS A 110 -16.91 -20.48 -12.68
CA LYS A 110 -17.64 -19.72 -13.71
C LYS A 110 -17.43 -20.35 -15.09
N SER A 111 -18.40 -20.19 -15.99
CA SER A 111 -18.28 -20.60 -17.40
C SER A 111 -17.67 -19.53 -18.30
N GLU A 112 -17.88 -18.26 -17.95
CA GLU A 112 -17.40 -17.08 -18.68
C GLU A 112 -17.31 -15.87 -17.73
N GLY A 113 -16.69 -14.77 -18.18
CA GLY A 113 -16.61 -13.52 -17.43
C GLY A 113 -15.69 -13.59 -16.22
N TYR A 114 -16.00 -12.82 -15.18
CA TYR A 114 -15.25 -12.66 -13.92
C TYR A 114 -16.27 -12.37 -12.80
N TRP A 115 -15.99 -12.78 -11.55
CA TRP A 115 -16.87 -12.39 -10.43
C TRP A 115 -16.52 -11.01 -9.91
N CYS A 116 -15.23 -10.70 -9.79
CA CYS A 116 -14.71 -9.38 -9.50
C CYS A 116 -13.33 -9.21 -10.17
N GLY A 117 -12.80 -7.99 -10.18
CA GLY A 117 -11.47 -7.72 -10.71
C GLY A 117 -10.96 -6.35 -10.27
N PHE A 118 -9.64 -6.19 -10.25
CA PHE A 118 -8.97 -4.99 -9.76
C PHE A 118 -7.84 -4.55 -10.71
N GLY A 119 -8.09 -3.48 -11.46
CA GLY A 119 -7.24 -3.10 -12.56
C GLY A 119 -7.35 -4.05 -13.77
N ASN A 120 -6.58 -3.75 -14.81
CA ASN A 120 -6.49 -4.57 -16.01
C ASN A 120 -5.05 -5.00 -16.23
N ASP A 121 -4.86 -6.22 -16.71
CA ASP A 121 -3.59 -6.74 -17.17
C ASP A 121 -3.12 -5.89 -18.38
N PRO A 122 -1.92 -5.27 -18.34
CA PRO A 122 -1.45 -4.42 -19.42
C PRO A 122 -1.19 -5.13 -20.75
N ASP A 123 -0.91 -6.44 -20.72
CA ASP A 123 -0.60 -7.23 -21.91
C ASP A 123 -1.88 -7.73 -22.60
N THR A 124 -2.89 -8.11 -21.82
CA THR A 124 -4.13 -8.69 -22.36
C THR A 124 -5.32 -7.72 -22.38
N GLY A 125 -5.23 -6.63 -21.62
CA GLY A 125 -6.32 -5.69 -21.38
C GLY A 125 -7.49 -6.28 -20.58
N GLN A 126 -7.37 -7.51 -20.07
CA GLN A 126 -8.42 -8.17 -19.29
C GLN A 126 -8.36 -7.75 -17.81
N PRO A 127 -9.47 -7.79 -17.07
CA PRO A 127 -9.47 -7.61 -15.62
C PRO A 127 -8.52 -8.59 -14.91
N ILE A 128 -7.81 -8.12 -13.90
CA ILE A 128 -7.00 -8.97 -13.00
C ILE A 128 -7.91 -9.48 -11.88
N THR A 129 -7.98 -10.81 -11.69
CA THR A 129 -8.88 -11.49 -10.73
C THR A 129 -8.14 -12.30 -9.69
#